data_AF-A0A925YCY0-F1
#
_entry.id   AF-A0A925YCY0-F1
#
_cell.length_a   1.000
_cell.length_b   1.000
_cell.length_c   1.000
_cell.angle_alpha   90.00
_cell.angle_beta   90.00
_cell.angle_gamma   90.00
#
_symmetry.space_group_name_H-M   'P 1'
#
loop_
_entity.id
_entity.type
_entity.pdbx_description
1 polymer ?
#
loop_
_entity_poly.entity_id
_entity_poly.type
_entity_poly.pdbx_seq_one_letter_code
_entity_poly.pdbx_strand_id
1 'polypeptide(L)'
;MAGRTKDAQDHLGDVIDKALREGPQKIVRADDVVVVVDAGDDERLVSRRSSLKDLLFNGPSVEGLDLSRDRSPSREIDFGGEG
;
A
#
# COMPACT_ATOMS: atom_id res chain seq x y z
N MET A 1 10.20 8.44 31.17
CA MET A 1 10.09 8.64 29.70
C MET A 1 8.99 9.66 29.41
N ALA A 2 9.27 10.97 29.50
CA ALA A 2 8.22 12.01 29.51
C ALA A 2 8.55 13.31 28.73
N GLY A 3 9.42 13.26 27.71
CA GLY A 3 9.88 14.47 27.00
C GLY A 3 9.42 14.66 25.55
N ARG A 4 9.11 13.58 24.82
CA ARG A 4 9.09 13.63 23.34
C ARG A 4 7.92 14.39 22.70
N THR A 5 6.83 14.61 23.43
CA THR A 5 5.62 15.23 22.87
C THR A 5 5.65 16.77 22.95
N LYS A 6 6.27 17.33 24.00
CA LYS A 6 6.32 18.79 24.20
C LYS A 6 7.31 19.42 23.21
N ASP A 7 8.49 18.80 23.06
CA ASP A 7 9.49 19.20 22.07
C ASP A 7 8.94 19.25 20.63
N ALA A 8 8.09 18.30 20.24
CA ALA A 8 7.53 18.28 18.88
C ALA A 8 6.52 19.41 18.61
N GLN A 9 5.81 19.90 19.64
CA GLN A 9 4.94 21.08 19.50
C GLN A 9 5.75 22.38 19.52
N ASP A 10 6.78 22.45 20.37
CA ASP A 10 7.66 23.62 20.48
C ASP A 10 8.59 23.76 19.23
N HIS A 11 8.83 22.65 18.51
CA HIS A 11 9.67 22.58 17.30
C HIS A 11 8.93 22.04 16.06
N LEU A 12 7.61 22.24 15.97
CA LEU A 12 6.83 21.73 14.83
C LEU A 12 7.37 22.23 13.49
N GLY A 13 7.87 23.47 13.45
CA GLY A 13 8.52 24.04 12.28
C GLY A 13 9.74 23.23 11.82
N ASP A 14 10.62 22.85 12.74
CA ASP A 14 11.82 22.06 12.43
C ASP A 14 11.47 20.65 11.91
N VAL A 15 10.39 20.06 12.42
CA VAL A 15 9.90 18.75 11.95
C VAL A 15 9.34 18.85 10.53
N ILE A 16 8.58 19.91 10.21
CA ILE A 16 8.09 20.17 8.85
C ILE A 16 9.26 20.37 7.89
N ASP A 17 10.23 21.18 8.30
CA ASP A 17 11.43 21.48 7.52
C ASP A 17 12.24 20.22 7.20
N LYS A 18 12.39 19.31 8.17
CA LYS A 18 13.02 18.00 7.95
C LYS A 18 12.17 17.10 7.08
N ALA A 19 10.84 17.11 7.23
CA ALA A 19 9.95 16.34 6.36
C ALA A 19 10.10 16.72 4.89
N LEU A 20 10.22 18.02 4.60
CA LEU A 20 10.39 18.55 3.26
C LEU A 20 11.80 18.34 2.68
N ARG A 21 12.86 18.37 3.51
CA ARG A 21 14.26 18.30 3.04
C ARG A 21 14.89 16.91 3.12
N GLU A 22 14.54 16.14 4.15
CA GLU A 22 15.17 14.87 4.50
C GLU A 22 14.22 13.67 4.34
N GLY A 23 12.91 13.93 4.16
CA GLY A 23 11.88 12.91 4.00
C GLY A 23 11.10 12.60 5.28
N PRO A 24 10.28 11.54 5.31
CA PRO A 24 9.25 11.31 6.34
C PRO A 24 9.76 11.35 7.78
N GLN A 25 9.08 12.10 8.65
CA GLN A 25 9.45 12.25 10.06
C GLN A 25 8.45 11.58 11.00
N LYS A 26 8.94 10.81 11.98
CA LYS A 26 8.11 10.06 12.93
C LYS A 26 7.96 10.81 14.23
N ILE A 27 6.71 11.02 14.67
CA ILE A 27 6.39 11.62 15.97
C ILE A 27 5.72 10.56 16.84
N VAL A 28 6.22 10.40 18.07
CA VAL A 28 5.70 9.43 19.04
C VAL A 28 5.13 10.18 20.24
N ARG A 29 3.84 9.95 20.54
CA ARG A 29 3.11 10.55 21.66
C ARG A 29 2.44 9.46 22.49
N ALA A 30 2.99 9.17 23.66
CA ALA A 30 2.58 8.02 24.48
C ALA A 30 2.55 6.74 23.63
N ASP A 31 1.36 6.18 23.40
CA ASP A 31 1.14 4.96 22.61
C ASP A 31 0.81 5.25 21.14
N ASP A 32 0.61 6.52 20.78
CA ASP A 32 0.33 6.96 19.42
C ASP A 32 1.62 7.22 18.64
N VAL A 33 1.60 6.83 17.37
CA VAL A 33 2.67 7.07 16.42
C VAL A 33 2.08 7.70 15.17
N VAL A 34 2.56 8.89 14.82
CA VAL A 34 2.18 9.58 13.59
C VAL A 34 3.42 9.85 12.73
N VAL A 35 3.23 9.98 11.42
CA VAL A 35 4.30 10.30 10.48
C VAL A 35 3.91 11.56 9.72
N VAL A 36 4.81 12.53 9.66
CA VAL A 36 4.69 13.71 8.81
C VAL A 36 5.40 13.41 7.49
N VAL A 37 4.67 13.57 6.40
CA VAL A 37 5.13 13.35 5.03
C VAL A 37 4.88 14.60 4.19
N ASP A 38 5.76 14.85 3.23
CA ASP A 38 5.47 15.80 2.16
C ASP A 38 4.21 15.36 1.40
N ALA A 39 3.36 16.31 1.02
CA ALA A 39 2.09 16.01 0.36
C ALA A 39 2.28 15.38 -1.03
N GLY A 40 3.32 15.78 -1.77
CA GLY A 40 3.63 15.17 -3.06
C GLY A 40 4.11 13.72 -2.92
N ASP A 41 4.85 13.41 -1.85
CA ASP A 41 5.23 12.04 -1.50
C ASP A 41 4.03 11.21 -1.04
N ASP A 42 3.11 11.77 -0.25
CA ASP A 42 1.86 11.10 0.12
C ASP A 42 1.02 10.79 -1.12
N GLU A 43 0.81 11.76 -2.00
CA GLU A 43 0.13 11.57 -3.28
C GLU A 43 0.81 10.49 -4.12
N ARG A 44 2.14 10.42 -4.18
CA ARG A 44 2.85 9.35 -4.91
C ARG A 44 2.68 7.97 -4.27
N LEU A 45 2.66 7.89 -2.95
CA LEU A 45 2.49 6.63 -2.21
C LEU A 45 1.04 6.12 -2.30
N VAL A 46 0.07 7.03 -2.30
CA VAL A 46 -1.37 6.71 -2.33
C VAL A 46 -1.89 6.56 -3.77
N SER A 47 -1.46 7.40 -4.71
CA SER A 47 -1.87 7.33 -6.14
C SER A 47 -1.49 6.01 -6.83
N ARG A 48 -0.51 5.28 -6.29
CA ARG A 48 -0.12 3.95 -6.81
C ARG A 48 -1.09 2.83 -6.45
N ARG A 49 -2.12 3.08 -5.65
CA ARG A 49 -3.17 2.08 -5.39
C ARG A 49 -4.31 2.26 -6.37
N SER A 50 -4.08 1.90 -7.64
CA SER A 50 -5.19 1.66 -8.56
C SER A 50 -6.08 0.57 -7.95
N SER A 51 -7.40 0.79 -7.91
CA SER A 51 -8.29 -0.27 -7.47
C SER A 51 -8.25 -1.42 -8.49
N LEU A 52 -8.63 -2.63 -8.06
CA LEU A 52 -8.78 -3.75 -9.01
C LEU A 52 -9.72 -3.37 -10.17
N LYS A 53 -10.75 -2.58 -9.89
CA LYS A 53 -11.67 -2.08 -10.93
C LYS A 53 -10.92 -1.19 -11.93
N ASP A 54 -10.13 -0.24 -11.45
CA ASP A 54 -9.35 0.66 -12.32
C ASP A 54 -8.36 -0.11 -13.20
N LEU A 55 -7.74 -1.16 -12.65
CA LEU A 55 -6.87 -2.05 -13.39
C LEU A 55 -7.62 -2.85 -14.46
N LEU A 56 -8.82 -3.35 -14.16
CA LEU A 56 -9.62 -4.10 -15.13
C LEU A 56 -10.16 -3.21 -16.26
N PHE A 57 -10.49 -1.95 -15.97
CA PHE A 57 -11.05 -1.01 -16.96
C PHE A 57 -10.00 -0.25 -17.76
N ASN A 58 -8.84 0.07 -17.16
CA ASN A 58 -7.79 0.89 -17.78
C ASN A 58 -6.47 0.14 -17.98
N GLY A 59 -6.44 -1.17 -17.68
CA GLY A 59 -5.26 -2.00 -17.84
C GLY A 59 -4.96 -2.38 -19.29
N PRO A 60 -3.92 -3.20 -19.50
CA PRO A 60 -3.58 -3.72 -20.82
C PRO A 60 -4.76 -4.42 -21.49
N SER A 61 -4.89 -4.28 -22.81
CA SER A 61 -5.91 -5.01 -23.56
C SER A 61 -5.68 -6.52 -23.41
N VAL A 62 -6.77 -7.25 -23.21
CA VAL A 62 -6.81 -8.72 -23.19
C VAL A 62 -7.14 -9.31 -24.58
N GLU A 63 -7.21 -8.46 -25.60
CA GLU A 63 -7.45 -8.87 -26.97
C GLU A 63 -6.34 -9.80 -27.47
N GLY A 64 -6.73 -10.96 -28.03
CA GLY A 64 -5.80 -11.99 -28.48
C GLY A 64 -5.38 -13.01 -27.41
N LEU A 65 -5.83 -12.87 -26.16
CA LEU A 65 -5.68 -13.91 -25.14
C LEU A 65 -6.80 -14.96 -25.28
N ASP A 66 -6.46 -16.24 -25.13
CA ASP A 66 -7.44 -17.30 -24.95
C ASP A 66 -7.96 -17.25 -23.51
N LEU A 67 -9.13 -16.65 -23.33
CA LEU A 67 -9.83 -16.56 -22.04
C LEU A 67 -10.80 -17.72 -21.82
N SER A 68 -10.73 -18.78 -22.63
CA SER A 68 -11.56 -19.96 -22.43
C SER A 68 -11.26 -20.59 -21.07
N ARG A 69 -12.32 -21.05 -20.40
CA ARG A 69 -12.18 -21.70 -19.10
C ARG A 69 -11.56 -23.07 -19.30
N ASP A 70 -10.35 -23.26 -18.77
CA ASP A 70 -9.76 -24.58 -18.65
C ASP A 70 -10.69 -25.49 -17.83
N ARG A 71 -11.11 -26.60 -18.45
CA ARG A 71 -11.96 -27.62 -17.84
C ARG A 71 -11.17 -28.78 -17.26
N SER A 72 -9.85 -28.73 -17.39
CA SER A 72 -8.98 -29.73 -16.80
C SER A 72 -9.18 -29.74 -15.27
N PRO A 73 -9.26 -30.92 -14.65
CA PRO A 73 -9.30 -31.01 -13.20
C PRO A 73 -8.09 -30.28 -12.60
N SER A 74 -8.31 -29.44 -11.58
CA SER A 74 -7.20 -28.79 -10.88
C SER A 74 -6.25 -29.78 -10.20
N ARG A 75 -6.73 -31.00 -9.98
CA ARG A 75 -5.99 -32.15 -9.45
C ARG A 75 -6.49 -33.42 -10.10
N GLU A 76 -5.61 -34.40 -10.23
CA GLU A 76 -5.94 -35.74 -10.67
C GLU A 76 -6.92 -36.38 -9.67
N ILE A 77 -8.06 -36.88 -10.17
CA ILE A 77 -9.07 -37.56 -9.35
C ILE A 77 -9.05 -39.03 -9.75
N ASP A 78 -8.55 -39.89 -8.86
CA ASP A 78 -8.68 -41.33 -8.99
C ASP A 78 -10.07 -41.75 -8.51
N PHE A 79 -10.95 -42.08 -9.45
CA PHE A 79 -12.23 -42.69 -9.16
C PHE A 79 -11.99 -44.19 -8.97
N GLY A 80 -11.50 -44.57 -7.79
CA GLY A 80 -11.17 -45.96 -7.46
C GLY A 80 -12.28 -46.92 -7.89
N GLY A 81 -12.03 -47.66 -8.97
CA GLY A 81 -12.94 -48.65 -9.51
C GLY A 81 -12.79 -49.95 -8.76
N GLU A 82 -13.76 -50.29 -7.91
CA GLU A 82 -14.00 -51.67 -7.51
C GLU A 82 -14.75 -52.38 -8.65
N GLY A 83 -14.13 -53.44 -9.17
CA GLY A 83 -14.69 -54.40 -10.12
C GLY A 83 -13.96 -55.72 -10.00
#